data_AF-A0A9W7F1W6-F1
#
_entry.id   AF-A0A9W7F1W6-F1
#
_cell.length_a   1.000
_cell.length_b   1.000
_cell.length_c   1.000
_cell.angle_alpha   90.00
_cell.angle_beta   90.00
_cell.angle_gamma   90.00
#
_symmetry.space_group_name_H-M   'P 1'
#
loop_
_entity.id
_entity.type
_entity.pdbx_description
1 polymer ?
#
loop_
_entity_poly.entity_id
_entity_poly.type
_entity_poly.pdbx_seq_one_letter_code
_entity_poly.pdbx_strand_id
1 'polypeptide(L)'
;MPNQSDLSDGSADVTVEQNNHASYDEATIDDIEDGASVVSSKSKNSAYGNAAFRGKNGQSFDSEVRDWEYGLTRVNLFLAIMYMATVIAAFSLYYTGKVAPEFRVPIYYSGQSFNTTTNTWMLLSEFLFDLPIQLLALAIQVSGFINAAVSVLPFINHLYFNKMEKGKNHLKWFEHSISSSLINCCVALSFGQSDLTTIIPIVGCTLSWSYCLMIFETVNTSNGVLNINPVKLPFMVACLIGSFVIPPVFLAYHISYTLDLWNTGDIYWQFITFALAIAHHLLTMLNLIFYFRGSGKWGVEGYEFCEKFHNLQSFVFKQGITWIIIWTGRTT
;
A
#
# COMPACT_ATOMS: atom_id res chain seq x y z
N MET A 1 0.65 66.81 22.12
CA MET A 1 -0.54 67.69 22.31
C MET A 1 -1.51 67.40 21.17
N PRO A 2 -2.83 67.31 21.40
CA PRO A 2 -3.64 66.61 22.43
C PRO A 2 -4.32 65.35 21.80
N ASN A 3 -4.67 64.26 22.50
CA ASN A 3 -5.57 64.02 23.66
C ASN A 3 -7.01 63.66 23.25
N GLN A 4 -7.48 62.49 23.67
CA GLN A 4 -8.83 62.12 24.21
C GLN A 4 -9.02 60.60 24.05
N SER A 5 -8.95 59.84 25.16
CA SER A 5 -10.06 59.47 26.08
C SER A 5 -11.12 58.65 25.36
N ASP A 6 -11.72 57.59 25.85
CA ASP A 6 -11.84 56.85 27.12
C ASP A 6 -12.78 55.72 26.68
N LEU A 7 -12.79 54.52 27.29
CA LEU A 7 -14.06 53.80 27.51
C LEU A 7 -13.83 52.65 28.50
N SER A 8 -14.71 52.69 29.49
CA SER A 8 -14.73 52.04 30.79
C SER A 8 -15.09 50.56 30.78
N ASP A 9 -14.48 49.87 31.75
CA ASP A 9 -14.88 48.60 32.34
C ASP A 9 -16.28 48.71 32.98
N GLY A 10 -17.13 47.70 32.78
CA GLY A 10 -18.50 47.67 33.28
C GLY A 10 -18.92 46.24 33.64
N SER A 11 -18.91 45.96 34.94
CA SER A 11 -19.49 44.79 35.61
C SER A 11 -21.02 44.83 35.58
N ALA A 12 -21.66 43.69 35.32
CA ALA A 12 -23.04 43.32 35.67
C ALA A 12 -23.32 41.94 35.03
N ASP A 13 -24.12 41.02 35.53
CA ASP A 13 -24.77 40.83 36.82
C ASP A 13 -25.21 39.35 36.82
N VAL A 14 -25.20 38.74 37.99
CA VAL A 14 -25.66 37.37 38.20
C VAL A 14 -27.17 37.42 38.47
N THR A 15 -27.99 36.88 37.57
CA THR A 15 -29.40 36.60 37.86
C THR A 15 -29.64 35.11 38.02
N VAL A 16 -30.05 34.81 39.25
CA VAL A 16 -30.69 33.58 39.72
C VAL A 16 -32.09 33.49 39.12
N GLU A 17 -32.45 32.35 38.55
CA GLU A 17 -33.85 31.93 38.49
C GLU A 17 -33.96 30.44 38.83
N GLN A 18 -34.76 30.17 39.86
CA GLN A 18 -35.01 28.87 40.45
C GLN A 18 -36.18 28.15 39.75
N ASN A 19 -36.22 26.83 40.01
CA ASN A 19 -37.36 25.90 40.02
C ASN A 19 -37.64 25.14 38.72
N ASN A 20 -37.38 23.83 38.73
CA ASN A 20 -38.42 22.91 39.19
C ASN A 20 -37.89 21.52 39.57
N HIS A 21 -38.47 21.04 40.67
CA HIS A 21 -38.36 19.71 41.24
C HIS A 21 -38.73 18.60 40.25
N ALA A 22 -37.91 17.54 40.20
CA ALA A 22 -38.40 16.19 39.99
C ALA A 22 -37.49 15.20 40.74
N SER A 23 -38.15 14.40 41.57
CA SER A 23 -37.70 13.28 42.38
C SER A 23 -36.57 12.43 41.77
N TYR A 24 -35.52 12.17 42.55
CA TYR A 24 -34.62 11.04 42.32
C TYR A 24 -35.18 9.83 43.05
N ASP A 25 -35.76 8.88 42.30
CA ASP A 25 -35.94 7.51 42.78
C ASP A 25 -34.69 6.70 42.44
N GLU A 26 -34.06 6.14 43.49
CA GLU A 26 -33.04 5.11 43.40
C GLU A 26 -33.63 3.86 42.76
N ALA A 27 -33.36 3.64 41.47
CA ALA A 27 -33.60 2.35 40.84
C ALA A 27 -32.43 1.41 41.13
N THR A 28 -32.78 0.33 41.82
CA THR A 28 -31.96 -0.76 42.29
C THR A 28 -31.38 -1.56 41.11
N ILE A 29 -30.16 -2.07 41.30
CA ILE A 29 -29.47 -2.99 40.40
C ILE A 29 -30.24 -4.32 40.43
N ASP A 30 -31.25 -4.49 39.58
CA ASP A 30 -31.86 -5.80 39.25
C ASP A 30 -32.76 -5.79 37.97
N ASP A 31 -33.00 -4.65 37.31
CA ASP A 31 -33.93 -4.57 36.16
C ASP A 31 -33.29 -4.60 34.74
N ILE A 32 -32.20 -5.36 34.51
CA ILE A 32 -31.55 -5.47 33.17
C ILE A 32 -31.55 -6.92 32.63
N GLU A 33 -32.60 -7.73 32.86
CA GLU A 33 -32.68 -9.06 32.24
C GLU A 33 -33.88 -9.33 31.30
N ASP A 34 -34.92 -8.50 31.25
CA ASP A 34 -36.11 -8.81 30.43
C ASP A 34 -36.35 -7.81 29.28
N GLY A 35 -35.51 -7.89 28.24
CA GLY A 35 -35.67 -7.05 27.04
C GLY A 35 -35.16 -7.64 25.73
N ALA A 36 -34.67 -8.89 25.71
CA ALA A 36 -34.09 -9.51 24.52
C ALA A 36 -34.96 -10.66 23.99
N SER A 37 -36.21 -10.36 23.61
CA SER A 37 -36.93 -11.23 22.70
C SER A 37 -37.79 -10.41 21.72
N VAL A 38 -37.79 -10.87 20.47
CA VAL A 38 -38.60 -10.36 19.34
C VAL A 38 -37.99 -9.20 18.54
N VAL A 39 -37.00 -9.52 17.70
CA VAL A 39 -36.88 -8.89 16.37
C VAL A 39 -36.78 -9.98 15.29
N SER A 40 -37.97 -10.30 14.77
CA SER A 40 -38.29 -10.56 13.36
C SER A 40 -37.21 -11.17 12.46
N SER A 41 -37.40 -12.46 12.22
CA SER A 41 -36.86 -13.27 11.14
C SER A 41 -37.12 -12.65 9.75
N LYS A 42 -36.11 -11.98 9.18
CA LYS A 42 -35.82 -11.94 7.73
C LYS A 42 -34.43 -11.36 7.48
N SER A 43 -33.44 -11.93 8.17
CA SER A 43 -32.03 -11.73 7.84
C SER A 43 -31.73 -12.51 6.56
N LYS A 44 -31.46 -11.81 5.46
CA LYS A 44 -30.83 -12.42 4.28
C LYS A 44 -29.59 -13.15 4.78
N ASN A 45 -29.52 -14.46 4.54
CA ASN A 45 -28.31 -15.27 4.67
C ASN A 45 -27.14 -14.58 3.96
N SER A 46 -26.42 -13.71 4.67
CA SER A 46 -25.11 -13.27 4.25
C SER A 46 -24.16 -14.36 4.69
N ALA A 47 -23.38 -14.87 3.74
CA ALA A 47 -22.43 -15.96 3.91
C ALA A 47 -21.31 -15.68 4.95
N TYR A 48 -21.41 -14.61 5.73
CA TYR A 48 -20.33 -14.03 6.52
C TYR A 48 -20.35 -14.36 8.01
N GLY A 49 -21.46 -14.86 8.55
CA GLY A 49 -21.54 -15.13 9.99
C GLY A 49 -20.62 -16.25 10.48
N ASN A 50 -20.17 -17.13 9.58
CA ASN A 50 -19.43 -18.35 9.94
C ASN A 50 -18.25 -18.69 9.01
N ALA A 51 -18.01 -17.97 7.91
CA ALA A 51 -17.08 -18.42 6.88
C ALA A 51 -15.61 -18.06 7.12
N ALA A 52 -15.30 -17.08 7.99
CA ALA A 52 -13.91 -16.70 8.25
C ALA A 52 -13.12 -17.82 8.96
N PHE A 53 -13.80 -18.73 9.68
CA PHE A 53 -13.16 -19.77 10.51
C PHE A 53 -14.03 -21.04 10.65
N ARG A 54 -14.70 -21.51 9.59
CA ARG A 54 -15.41 -22.80 9.66
C ARG A 54 -14.50 -23.94 9.26
N GLY A 55 -14.15 -24.75 10.27
CA GLY A 55 -13.76 -26.15 10.16
C GLY A 55 -14.38 -26.84 8.95
N LYS A 56 -13.58 -27.17 7.93
CA LYS A 56 -13.95 -28.21 6.98
C LYS A 56 -14.15 -29.50 7.78
N ASN A 57 -15.40 -29.95 7.85
CA ASN A 57 -15.80 -31.28 8.31
C ASN A 57 -15.30 -31.68 9.70
N GLY A 58 -15.84 -31.09 10.77
CA GLY A 58 -15.77 -31.66 12.12
C GLY A 58 -14.36 -31.84 12.71
N GLN A 59 -13.34 -31.25 12.10
CA GLN A 59 -11.99 -31.21 12.65
C GLN A 59 -11.89 -30.14 13.75
N SER A 60 -11.08 -30.42 14.77
CA SER A 60 -10.80 -29.45 15.85
C SER A 60 -10.22 -28.17 15.27
N PHE A 61 -10.62 -27.02 15.81
CA PHE A 61 -10.11 -25.70 15.40
C PHE A 61 -8.57 -25.65 15.31
N ASP A 62 -7.88 -26.28 16.28
CA ASP A 62 -6.42 -26.33 16.35
C ASP A 62 -5.74 -27.16 15.26
N SER A 63 -6.42 -28.09 14.60
CA SER A 63 -5.84 -28.85 13.49
C SER A 63 -5.91 -28.08 12.18
N GLU A 64 -7.02 -27.37 11.94
CA GLU A 64 -7.18 -26.59 10.72
C GLU A 64 -6.34 -25.31 10.75
N VAL A 65 -6.19 -24.66 11.91
CA VAL A 65 -5.27 -23.53 12.09
C VAL A 65 -3.85 -23.91 11.67
N ARG A 66 -3.35 -25.06 12.12
CA ARG A 66 -2.01 -25.52 11.73
C ARG A 66 -1.88 -25.80 10.24
N ASP A 67 -2.92 -26.34 9.60
CA ASP A 67 -2.86 -26.75 8.19
C ASP A 67 -2.70 -25.56 7.21
N TRP A 68 -3.39 -24.44 7.44
CA TRP A 68 -3.25 -23.26 6.58
C TRP A 68 -1.92 -22.54 6.80
N GLU A 69 -1.41 -22.51 8.04
CA GLU A 69 -0.07 -21.97 8.36
C GLU A 69 1.02 -22.72 7.59
N TYR A 70 0.95 -24.06 7.57
CA TYR A 70 1.87 -24.87 6.77
C TYR A 70 1.72 -24.59 5.28
N GLY A 71 0.49 -24.44 4.78
CA GLY A 71 0.21 -24.09 3.39
C GLY A 71 0.85 -22.77 2.97
N LEU A 72 0.67 -21.71 3.77
CA LEU A 72 1.23 -20.38 3.50
C LEU A 72 2.76 -20.36 3.68
N THR A 73 3.28 -21.07 4.68
CA THR A 73 4.74 -21.21 4.90
C THR A 73 5.42 -21.86 3.70
N ARG A 74 4.83 -22.89 3.10
CA ARG A 74 5.37 -23.54 1.88
C ARG A 74 5.42 -22.57 0.70
N VAL A 75 4.37 -21.77 0.52
CA VAL A 75 4.32 -20.74 -0.52
C VAL A 75 5.40 -19.68 -0.28
N ASN A 76 5.50 -19.16 0.95
CA ASN A 76 6.49 -18.15 1.29
C ASN A 76 7.93 -18.66 1.14
N LEU A 77 8.20 -19.92 1.51
CA LEU A 77 9.51 -20.54 1.31
C LEU A 77 9.85 -20.67 -0.17
N PHE A 78 8.91 -21.15 -0.99
CA PHE A 78 9.10 -21.22 -2.44
C PHE A 78 9.40 -19.84 -3.03
N LEU A 79 8.61 -18.83 -2.65
CA LEU A 79 8.81 -17.46 -3.11
C LEU A 79 10.15 -16.89 -2.65
N ALA A 80 10.58 -17.13 -1.41
CA ALA A 80 11.89 -16.70 -0.92
C ALA A 80 13.03 -17.29 -1.76
N ILE A 81 12.95 -18.59 -2.09
CA ILE A 81 13.93 -19.25 -2.97
C ILE A 81 13.93 -18.60 -4.36
N MET A 82 12.75 -18.34 -4.92
CA MET A 82 12.63 -17.73 -6.25
C MET A 82 13.14 -16.29 -6.29
N TYR A 83 12.83 -15.47 -5.28
CA TYR A 83 13.39 -14.11 -5.16
C TYR A 83 14.92 -14.15 -5.06
N MET A 84 15.47 -15.04 -4.23
CA MET A 84 16.92 -15.21 -4.10
C MET A 84 17.55 -15.64 -5.42
N ALA A 85 16.93 -16.59 -6.13
CA ALA A 85 17.40 -17.03 -7.45
C ALA A 85 17.42 -15.86 -8.45
N THR A 86 16.40 -15.00 -8.45
CA THR A 86 16.37 -13.78 -9.28
C THR A 86 17.51 -12.84 -8.92
N VAL A 87 17.72 -12.55 -7.63
CA VAL A 87 18.81 -11.68 -7.17
C VAL A 87 20.17 -12.23 -7.62
N ILE A 88 20.42 -13.52 -7.41
CA ILE A 88 21.67 -14.18 -7.83
C ILE A 88 21.84 -14.13 -9.35
N ALA A 89 20.79 -14.40 -10.11
CA ALA A 89 20.84 -14.37 -11.58
C ALA A 89 21.11 -12.97 -12.11
N ALA A 90 20.40 -11.96 -11.59
CA ALA A 90 20.59 -10.56 -11.97
C ALA A 90 21.97 -10.02 -11.57
N PHE A 91 22.45 -10.37 -10.37
CA PHE A 91 23.81 -10.05 -9.93
C PHE A 91 24.86 -10.74 -10.80
N SER A 92 24.69 -12.02 -11.14
CA SER A 92 25.60 -12.73 -12.04
C SER A 92 25.65 -12.09 -13.44
N LEU A 93 24.51 -11.64 -13.96
CA LEU A 93 24.44 -10.91 -15.23
C LEU A 93 25.13 -9.54 -15.18
N TYR A 94 25.03 -8.85 -14.04
CA TYR A 94 25.75 -7.61 -13.77
C TYR A 94 27.27 -7.83 -13.77
N TYR A 95 27.77 -8.84 -13.04
CA TYR A 95 29.21 -9.12 -12.95
C TYR A 95 29.82 -9.70 -14.23
N THR A 96 29.04 -10.43 -15.03
CA THR A 96 29.52 -10.98 -16.31
C THR A 96 29.59 -9.95 -17.44
N GLY A 97 29.22 -8.68 -17.18
CA GLY A 97 29.24 -7.61 -18.18
C GLY A 97 28.21 -7.77 -19.31
N LYS A 98 27.28 -8.73 -19.17
CA LYS A 98 26.20 -8.97 -20.14
C LYS A 98 25.02 -8.01 -19.98
N VAL A 99 24.98 -7.31 -18.86
CA VAL A 99 24.14 -6.14 -18.62
C VAL A 99 25.08 -4.96 -18.59
N ALA A 100 24.83 -3.91 -19.37
CA ALA A 100 25.66 -2.73 -19.36
C ALA A 100 25.66 -2.15 -17.93
N PRO A 101 26.78 -2.18 -17.19
CA PRO A 101 26.87 -1.64 -15.83
C PRO A 101 26.73 -0.11 -15.81
N GLU A 102 26.62 0.50 -16.99
CA GLU A 102 26.79 1.92 -17.26
C GLU A 102 25.45 2.64 -17.50
N PHE A 103 24.33 1.92 -17.67
CA PHE A 103 23.03 2.59 -17.77
C PHE A 103 22.65 3.17 -16.41
N ARG A 104 22.88 4.47 -16.28
CA ARG A 104 22.60 5.28 -15.10
C ARG A 104 21.72 6.45 -15.49
N VAL A 105 20.76 6.76 -14.63
CA VAL A 105 19.87 7.90 -14.81
C VAL A 105 20.43 9.04 -13.96
N PRO A 106 20.77 10.20 -14.56
CA PRO A 106 21.21 11.36 -13.78
C PRO A 106 20.06 11.85 -12.93
N ILE A 107 20.32 12.16 -11.66
CA ILE A 107 19.33 12.69 -10.72
C ILE A 107 19.58 14.19 -10.54
N TYR A 108 18.50 14.97 -10.60
CA TYR A 108 18.53 16.42 -10.48
C TYR A 108 17.76 16.91 -9.27
N TYR A 109 18.09 18.12 -8.85
CA TYR A 109 17.31 18.93 -7.92
C TYR A 109 16.94 20.26 -8.59
N SER A 110 15.64 20.57 -8.61
CA SER A 110 15.14 21.87 -9.06
C SER A 110 14.88 22.81 -7.89
N GLY A 111 15.43 24.01 -7.98
CA GLY A 111 15.25 25.10 -7.03
C GLY A 111 15.14 26.46 -7.73
N GLN A 112 15.28 27.53 -6.96
CA GLN A 112 15.30 28.89 -7.50
C GLN A 112 16.61 29.57 -7.15
N SER A 113 17.18 30.26 -8.12
CA SER A 113 18.34 31.14 -7.92
C SER A 113 17.97 32.57 -8.29
N PHE A 114 18.36 33.53 -7.45
CA PHE A 114 18.10 34.94 -7.70
C PHE A 114 19.21 35.53 -8.59
N ASN A 115 18.83 36.04 -9.76
CA ASN A 115 19.75 36.73 -10.65
C ASN A 115 19.79 38.22 -10.29
N THR A 116 20.91 38.67 -9.73
CA THR A 116 21.11 40.07 -9.32
C THR A 116 21.23 41.05 -10.49
N THR A 117 21.53 40.57 -11.70
CA THR A 117 21.62 41.40 -12.91
C THR A 117 20.24 41.69 -13.48
N THR A 118 19.33 40.72 -13.47
CA THR A 118 17.97 40.87 -13.99
C THR A 118 16.93 41.17 -12.90
N ASN A 119 17.30 41.09 -11.61
CA ASN A 119 16.40 41.17 -10.46
C ASN A 119 15.21 40.21 -10.55
N THR A 120 15.45 38.98 -11.04
CA THR A 120 14.43 37.95 -11.20
C THR A 120 14.86 36.61 -10.62
N TRP A 121 13.89 35.82 -10.15
CA TRP A 121 14.10 34.41 -9.80
C TRP A 121 14.13 33.56 -11.06
N MET A 122 15.15 32.73 -11.19
CA MET A 122 15.30 31.80 -12.32
C MET A 122 15.25 30.36 -11.78
N LEU A 123 14.71 29.46 -12.60
CA LEU A 123 14.76 28.03 -12.31
C LEU A 123 16.21 27.57 -12.37
N LEU A 124 16.65 26.91 -11.31
CA LEU A 124 17.96 26.28 -11.21
C LEU A 124 17.73 24.77 -11.19
N SER A 125 18.40 24.03 -12.06
CA SER A 125 18.44 22.57 -12.03
C SER A 125 19.87 22.13 -11.82
N GLU A 126 20.14 21.49 -10.69
CA GLU A 126 21.47 21.01 -10.31
C GLU A 126 21.52 19.49 -10.42
N PHE A 127 22.58 18.99 -11.05
CA PHE A 127 22.89 17.56 -11.03
C PHE A 127 23.38 17.16 -9.64
N LEU A 128 22.90 16.03 -9.13
CA LEU A 128 23.32 15.48 -7.84
C LEU A 128 24.22 14.26 -8.00
N PHE A 129 23.72 13.21 -8.66
CA PHE A 129 24.43 11.95 -8.85
C PHE A 129 23.77 11.10 -9.94
N ASP A 130 24.49 10.07 -10.39
CA ASP A 130 23.98 9.07 -11.34
C ASP A 130 23.45 7.84 -10.60
N LEU A 131 22.17 7.52 -10.80
CA LEU A 131 21.50 6.39 -10.19
C LEU A 131 21.49 5.18 -11.13
N PRO A 132 22.15 4.05 -10.79
CA PRO A 132 21.99 2.81 -11.53
C PRO A 132 20.60 2.20 -11.25
N ILE A 133 19.67 2.35 -12.20
CA ILE A 133 18.27 1.91 -12.05
C ILE A 133 18.14 0.40 -11.79
N GLN A 134 19.12 -0.40 -12.23
CA GLN A 134 19.15 -1.85 -12.02
C GLN A 134 19.34 -2.20 -10.54
N LEU A 135 20.03 -1.35 -9.76
CA LEU A 135 20.11 -1.53 -8.30
C LEU A 135 18.75 -1.33 -7.65
N LEU A 136 17.93 -0.41 -8.18
CA LEU A 136 16.57 -0.20 -7.74
C LEU A 136 15.69 -1.42 -8.05
N ALA A 137 15.85 -2.01 -9.25
CA ALA A 137 15.21 -3.25 -9.63
C ALA A 137 15.62 -4.44 -8.73
N LEU A 138 16.90 -4.54 -8.38
CA LEU A 138 17.40 -5.53 -7.42
C LEU A 138 16.83 -5.30 -6.01
N ALA A 139 16.73 -4.04 -5.57
CA ALA A 139 16.17 -3.71 -4.26
C ALA A 139 14.69 -4.15 -4.14
N ILE A 140 13.91 -4.09 -5.23
CA ILE A 140 12.55 -4.62 -5.29
C ILE A 140 12.53 -6.15 -5.04
N GLN A 141 13.51 -6.88 -5.58
CA GLN A 141 13.61 -8.34 -5.35
C GLN A 141 14.06 -8.66 -3.93
N VAL A 142 15.01 -7.90 -3.41
CA VAL A 142 15.52 -8.05 -2.04
C VAL A 142 14.42 -7.78 -1.02
N SER A 143 13.55 -6.78 -1.23
CA SER A 143 12.41 -6.54 -0.33
C SER A 143 11.45 -7.73 -0.31
N GLY A 144 11.14 -8.28 -1.49
CA GLY A 144 10.28 -9.46 -1.63
C GLY A 144 10.89 -10.69 -0.96
N PHE A 145 12.20 -10.90 -1.14
CA PHE A 145 12.97 -11.94 -0.45
C PHE A 145 12.88 -11.78 1.07
N ILE A 146 13.17 -10.59 1.61
CA ILE A 146 13.17 -10.34 3.06
C ILE A 146 11.80 -10.65 3.64
N ASN A 147 10.71 -10.16 3.04
CA ASN A 147 9.36 -10.45 3.52
C ASN A 147 9.02 -11.94 3.46
N ALA A 148 9.32 -12.60 2.34
CA ALA A 148 9.07 -14.03 2.20
C ALA A 148 9.89 -14.86 3.20
N ALA A 149 11.16 -14.51 3.43
CA ALA A 149 12.04 -15.18 4.37
C ALA A 149 11.63 -14.94 5.84
N VAL A 150 11.30 -13.69 6.20
CA VAL A 150 10.84 -13.32 7.54
C VAL A 150 9.57 -14.07 7.92
N SER A 151 8.65 -14.27 6.98
CA SER A 151 7.43 -15.06 7.17
C SER A 151 7.64 -16.57 7.31
N VAL A 152 8.88 -17.06 7.20
CA VAL A 152 9.21 -18.50 7.37
C VAL A 152 10.10 -18.73 8.60
N LEU A 153 10.79 -17.69 9.11
CA LEU A 153 11.69 -17.80 10.26
C LEU A 153 10.92 -18.18 11.53
N PRO A 154 11.26 -19.28 12.22
CA PRO A 154 10.39 -19.92 13.23
C PRO A 154 9.96 -18.97 14.37
N PHE A 155 10.84 -18.09 14.84
CA PHE A 155 10.52 -17.12 15.90
C PHE A 155 9.56 -16.02 15.43
N ILE A 156 9.77 -15.49 14.23
CA ILE A 156 8.93 -14.43 13.67
C ILE A 156 7.63 -14.99 13.12
N ASN A 157 7.67 -16.24 12.65
CA ASN A 157 6.53 -16.92 12.06
C ASN A 157 5.37 -17.05 13.04
N HIS A 158 5.65 -17.33 14.32
CA HIS A 158 4.62 -17.34 15.36
C HIS A 158 3.99 -15.95 15.58
N LEU A 159 4.79 -14.87 15.59
CA LEU A 159 4.27 -13.50 15.70
C LEU A 159 3.49 -13.07 14.46
N TYR A 160 3.91 -13.56 13.29
CA TYR A 160 3.28 -13.34 12.00
C TYR A 160 1.91 -14.02 11.94
N PHE A 161 1.85 -15.30 12.29
CA PHE A 161 0.60 -16.07 12.32
C PHE A 161 -0.38 -15.57 13.38
N ASN A 162 0.07 -15.22 14.59
CA ASN A 162 -0.80 -14.63 15.62
C ASN A 162 -1.52 -13.34 15.18
N LYS A 163 -0.93 -12.58 14.24
CA LYS A 163 -1.59 -11.39 13.65
C LYS A 163 -2.49 -11.77 12.49
N MET A 164 -2.09 -12.75 11.68
CA MET A 164 -2.89 -13.24 10.56
C MET A 164 -4.14 -14.01 11.00
N GLU A 165 -4.11 -14.72 12.14
CA GLU A 165 -5.31 -15.26 12.79
C GLU A 165 -6.32 -14.17 13.14
N LYS A 166 -5.84 -12.95 13.38
CA LYS A 166 -6.69 -11.77 13.58
C LYS A 166 -7.10 -11.10 12.26
N GLY A 167 -6.79 -11.73 11.13
CA GLY A 167 -7.03 -11.26 9.76
C GLY A 167 -6.26 -10.00 9.40
N LYS A 168 -5.05 -9.84 9.94
CA LYS A 168 -4.20 -8.66 9.75
C LYS A 168 -2.80 -9.07 9.33
N ASN A 169 -2.31 -8.49 8.23
CA ASN A 169 -0.92 -8.70 7.79
C ASN A 169 -0.23 -7.35 7.56
N HIS A 170 0.27 -6.74 8.64
CA HIS A 170 1.03 -5.48 8.57
C HIS A 170 2.36 -5.62 7.85
N LEU A 171 3.00 -6.80 7.92
CA LEU A 171 4.28 -7.06 7.28
C LEU A 171 4.16 -6.96 5.75
N LYS A 172 3.10 -7.54 5.19
CA LYS A 172 2.73 -7.41 3.78
C LYS A 172 2.63 -5.94 3.37
N TRP A 173 1.87 -5.12 4.09
CA TRP A 173 1.69 -3.71 3.72
C TRP A 173 2.97 -2.90 3.86
N PHE A 174 3.80 -3.19 4.86
CA PHE A 174 5.10 -2.56 5.02
C PHE A 174 6.02 -2.89 3.83
N GLU A 175 6.19 -4.16 3.49
CA GLU A 175 6.99 -4.54 2.31
C GLU A 175 6.40 -3.98 1.02
N HIS A 176 5.08 -4.05 0.88
CA HIS A 176 4.40 -3.56 -0.31
C HIS A 176 4.59 -2.05 -0.49
N SER A 177 4.59 -1.28 0.61
CA SER A 177 4.83 0.16 0.60
C SER A 177 6.22 0.51 0.08
N ILE A 178 7.25 -0.22 0.51
CA ILE A 178 8.63 -0.04 0.07
C ILE A 178 8.78 -0.49 -1.39
N SER A 179 8.37 -1.72 -1.69
CA SER A 179 8.57 -2.31 -3.02
C SER A 179 7.79 -1.59 -4.12
N SER A 180 6.54 -1.20 -3.86
CA SER A 180 5.75 -0.43 -4.82
C SER A 180 6.31 0.98 -5.01
N SER A 181 6.87 1.59 -3.96
CA SER A 181 7.52 2.90 -4.09
C SER A 181 8.73 2.80 -5.03
N LEU A 182 9.56 1.77 -4.85
CA LEU A 182 10.69 1.50 -5.76
C LEU A 182 10.22 1.21 -7.19
N ILE A 183 9.14 0.45 -7.37
CA ILE A 183 8.52 0.23 -8.69
C ILE A 183 8.12 1.55 -9.33
N ASN A 184 7.42 2.43 -8.61
CA ASN A 184 6.97 3.71 -9.14
C ASN A 184 8.14 4.66 -9.43
N CYS A 185 9.21 4.62 -8.62
CA CYS A 185 10.46 5.32 -8.95
C CYS A 185 11.08 4.79 -10.25
N CYS A 186 11.17 3.47 -10.43
CA CYS A 186 11.70 2.88 -11.65
C CYS A 186 10.89 3.31 -12.89
N VAL A 187 9.55 3.29 -12.77
CA VAL A 187 8.66 3.77 -13.83
C VAL A 187 8.94 5.24 -14.13
N ALA A 188 8.93 6.12 -13.12
CA ALA A 188 9.16 7.55 -13.31
C ALA A 188 10.52 7.84 -13.99
N LEU A 189 11.59 7.22 -13.50
CA LEU A 189 12.94 7.35 -14.07
C LEU A 189 13.01 6.81 -15.50
N SER A 190 12.30 5.72 -15.80
CA SER A 190 12.25 5.16 -17.15
C SER A 190 11.57 6.10 -18.16
N PHE A 191 10.71 7.00 -17.70
CA PHE A 191 10.10 8.07 -18.50
C PHE A 191 10.89 9.38 -18.47
N GLY A 192 12.11 9.38 -17.91
CA GLY A 192 12.96 10.57 -17.86
C GLY A 192 12.70 11.49 -16.66
N GLN A 193 11.83 11.12 -15.72
CA GLN A 193 11.58 11.91 -14.53
C GLN A 193 12.68 11.68 -13.48
N SER A 194 13.71 12.50 -13.57
CA SER A 194 14.92 12.43 -12.74
C SER A 194 14.99 13.47 -11.61
N ASP A 195 14.00 14.35 -11.50
CA ASP A 195 14.01 15.40 -10.48
C ASP A 195 13.51 14.92 -9.11
N LEU A 196 14.30 15.13 -8.06
CA LEU A 196 13.95 14.75 -6.69
C LEU A 196 12.65 15.40 -6.18
N THR A 197 12.34 16.63 -6.60
CA THR A 197 11.10 17.32 -6.22
C THR A 197 9.85 16.60 -6.74
N THR A 198 10.00 15.74 -7.74
CA THR A 198 8.92 14.88 -8.25
C THR A 198 8.99 13.45 -7.72
N ILE A 199 10.19 12.88 -7.62
CA ILE A 199 10.38 11.51 -7.12
C ILE A 199 9.92 11.38 -5.65
N ILE A 200 10.21 12.37 -4.80
CA ILE A 200 9.84 12.34 -3.38
C ILE A 200 8.31 12.27 -3.19
N PRO A 201 7.49 13.13 -3.83
CA PRO A 201 6.03 12.99 -3.80
C PRO A 201 5.52 11.64 -4.31
N ILE A 202 6.11 11.07 -5.38
CA ILE A 202 5.71 9.76 -5.90
C ILE A 202 5.88 8.67 -4.83
N VAL A 203 7.02 8.68 -4.12
CA VAL A 203 7.26 7.77 -3.00
C VAL A 203 6.26 8.04 -1.87
N GLY A 204 6.07 9.29 -1.47
CA GLY A 204 5.14 9.68 -0.40
C GLY A 204 3.69 9.25 -0.67
N CYS A 205 3.20 9.44 -1.91
CA CYS A 205 1.88 9.00 -2.33
C CYS A 205 1.77 7.47 -2.33
N THR A 206 2.80 6.75 -2.79
CA THR A 206 2.79 5.26 -2.81
C THR A 206 2.81 4.66 -1.41
N LEU A 207 3.60 5.24 -0.50
CA LEU A 207 3.61 4.88 0.92
C LEU A 207 2.22 5.12 1.52
N SER A 208 1.67 6.33 1.34
CA SER A 208 0.36 6.71 1.88
C SER A 208 -0.75 5.79 1.37
N TRP A 209 -0.74 5.47 0.07
CA TRP A 209 -1.67 4.53 -0.55
C TRP A 209 -1.64 3.16 0.14
N SER A 210 -0.45 2.60 0.36
CA SER A 210 -0.26 1.29 1.00
C SER A 210 -0.73 1.30 2.46
N TYR A 211 -0.42 2.36 3.19
CA TYR A 211 -0.86 2.52 4.58
C TYR A 211 -2.38 2.70 4.69
N CYS A 212 -3.02 3.41 3.76
CA CYS A 212 -4.49 3.50 3.73
C CYS A 212 -5.16 2.13 3.54
N LEU A 213 -4.57 1.25 2.73
CA LEU A 213 -5.05 -0.14 2.58
C LEU A 213 -4.79 -1.00 3.80
N MET A 214 -3.65 -0.82 4.47
CA MET A 214 -3.38 -1.44 5.76
C MET A 214 -4.40 -1.03 6.82
N ILE A 215 -4.73 0.27 6.88
CA ILE A 215 -5.76 0.79 7.77
C ILE A 215 -7.10 0.19 7.41
N PHE A 216 -7.47 0.16 6.12
CA PHE A 216 -8.71 -0.46 5.64
C PHE A 216 -8.84 -1.92 6.10
N GLU A 217 -7.79 -2.74 5.93
CA GLU A 217 -7.77 -4.13 6.39
C GLU A 217 -7.91 -4.21 7.92
N THR A 218 -7.18 -3.35 8.64
CA THR A 218 -7.12 -3.36 10.11
C THR A 218 -8.42 -2.93 10.77
N VAL A 219 -9.10 -1.90 10.24
CA VAL A 219 -10.34 -1.38 10.84
C VAL A 219 -11.56 -2.24 10.50
N ASN A 220 -11.50 -3.00 9.41
CA ASN A 220 -12.61 -3.85 8.97
C ASN A 220 -12.43 -5.32 9.35
N THR A 221 -11.41 -5.64 10.13
CA THR A 221 -11.16 -6.99 10.63
C THR A 221 -10.87 -6.94 12.14
N SER A 222 -11.66 -7.66 12.93
CA SER A 222 -11.52 -7.74 14.38
C SER A 222 -11.49 -9.19 14.82
N ASN A 223 -10.38 -9.63 15.41
CA ASN A 223 -10.16 -11.02 15.83
C ASN A 223 -10.53 -12.03 14.72
N GLY A 224 -10.13 -11.73 13.48
CA GLY A 224 -10.40 -12.58 12.32
C GLY A 224 -11.83 -12.46 11.76
N VAL A 225 -12.74 -11.78 12.45
CA VAL A 225 -14.10 -11.53 11.98
C VAL A 225 -14.14 -10.28 11.11
N LEU A 226 -14.72 -10.41 9.93
CA LEU A 226 -14.95 -9.31 9.00
C LEU A 226 -16.11 -8.42 9.43
N ASN A 227 -15.94 -7.11 9.29
CA ASN A 227 -17.03 -6.16 9.48
C ASN A 227 -18.04 -6.27 8.33
N ILE A 228 -19.30 -6.62 8.67
CA ILE A 228 -20.42 -6.74 7.71
C ILE A 228 -20.76 -5.43 7.00
N ASN A 229 -20.44 -4.28 7.63
CA ASN A 229 -20.63 -2.94 7.08
C ASN A 229 -19.27 -2.23 7.05
N PRO A 230 -18.42 -2.55 6.06
CA PRO A 230 -17.04 -2.08 6.05
C PRO A 230 -16.97 -0.56 5.98
N VAL A 231 -16.09 0.03 6.80
CA VAL A 231 -15.66 1.42 6.73
C VAL A 231 -14.84 1.59 5.47
N LYS A 232 -15.43 2.20 4.44
CA LYS A 232 -14.84 2.33 3.09
C LYS A 232 -13.90 3.53 2.95
N LEU A 233 -13.92 4.46 3.90
CA LEU A 233 -13.18 5.72 3.79
C LEU A 233 -11.67 5.51 3.53
N PRO A 234 -10.94 4.65 4.28
CA PRO A 234 -9.52 4.44 4.01
C PRO A 234 -9.26 3.87 2.61
N PHE A 235 -10.14 2.98 2.11
CA PHE A 235 -10.05 2.45 0.75
C PHE A 235 -10.29 3.53 -0.31
N MET A 236 -11.28 4.41 -0.11
CA MET A 236 -11.56 5.53 -1.02
C MET A 236 -10.41 6.53 -1.07
N VAL A 237 -9.82 6.85 0.09
CA VAL A 237 -8.62 7.71 0.19
C VAL A 237 -7.45 7.05 -0.53
N ALA A 238 -7.25 5.73 -0.37
CA ALA A 238 -6.25 5.00 -1.13
C ALA A 238 -6.50 5.12 -2.64
N CYS A 239 -7.73 4.90 -3.14
CA CYS A 239 -8.03 5.07 -4.58
C CYS A 239 -7.72 6.49 -5.08
N LEU A 240 -8.04 7.52 -4.29
CA LEU A 240 -7.75 8.91 -4.62
C LEU A 240 -6.22 9.14 -4.70
N ILE A 241 -5.47 8.77 -3.67
CA ILE A 241 -4.01 8.90 -3.63
C ILE A 241 -3.37 8.09 -4.76
N GLY A 242 -3.85 6.88 -5.02
CA GLY A 242 -3.35 6.01 -6.09
C GLY A 242 -3.55 6.63 -7.47
N SER A 243 -4.64 7.37 -7.65
CA SER A 243 -4.87 8.17 -8.87
C SER A 243 -3.84 9.30 -9.03
N PHE A 244 -3.24 9.79 -7.94
CA PHE A 244 -2.12 10.75 -7.91
C PHE A 244 -0.72 10.11 -7.95
N VAL A 245 -0.60 8.81 -7.70
CA VAL A 245 0.61 8.02 -8.03
C VAL A 245 0.67 7.72 -9.53
N ILE A 246 -0.50 7.56 -10.16
CA ILE A 246 -0.69 7.18 -11.57
C ILE A 246 -0.80 8.35 -12.59
N PRO A 247 -0.82 9.69 -12.30
CA PRO A 247 -1.31 10.70 -13.22
C PRO A 247 -0.77 10.61 -14.66
N PRO A 248 -1.70 10.40 -15.61
CA PRO A 248 -1.48 10.48 -17.06
C PRO A 248 -0.97 11.84 -17.58
N VAL A 249 -0.92 12.89 -16.76
CA VAL A 249 -0.56 14.26 -17.18
C VAL A 249 0.96 14.41 -17.39
N PHE A 250 1.80 13.77 -16.58
CA PHE A 250 3.26 13.75 -16.80
C PHE A 250 3.62 12.88 -18.01
N LEU A 251 2.94 11.73 -18.15
CA LEU A 251 3.12 10.81 -19.27
C LEU A 251 2.66 11.43 -20.60
N ALA A 252 1.48 12.06 -20.63
CA ALA A 252 0.96 12.75 -21.80
C ALA A 252 1.78 14.00 -22.16
N TYR A 253 2.30 14.74 -21.17
CA TYR A 253 3.21 15.86 -21.40
C TYR A 253 4.55 15.39 -21.99
N HIS A 254 5.17 14.33 -21.47
CA HIS A 254 6.43 13.84 -22.02
C HIS A 254 6.26 13.18 -23.41
N ILE A 255 5.22 12.34 -23.61
CA ILE A 255 4.91 11.74 -24.92
C ILE A 255 4.59 12.81 -25.97
N SER A 256 3.96 13.93 -25.59
CA SER A 256 3.61 15.01 -26.53
C SER A 256 4.76 15.99 -26.79
N TYR A 257 5.73 16.12 -25.89
CA TYR A 257 6.80 17.13 -25.97
C TYR A 257 8.15 16.59 -26.46
N THR A 258 8.49 15.32 -26.20
CA THR A 258 9.80 14.75 -26.58
C THR A 258 9.70 13.78 -27.77
N LEU A 259 9.99 14.31 -28.96
CA LEU A 259 10.91 13.75 -29.97
C LEU A 259 10.84 12.24 -30.23
N ASP A 260 10.27 11.81 -31.37
CA ASP A 260 10.64 10.59 -32.13
C ASP A 260 10.92 9.26 -31.37
N LEU A 261 10.54 9.13 -30.10
CA LEU A 261 10.78 7.96 -29.24
C LEU A 261 10.05 6.71 -29.73
N TRP A 262 9.08 6.89 -30.62
CA TRP A 262 8.45 5.81 -31.38
C TRP A 262 9.47 5.07 -32.28
N ASN A 263 10.53 5.73 -32.74
CA ASN A 263 11.54 5.15 -33.61
C ASN A 263 12.66 4.41 -32.87
N THR A 264 12.84 4.59 -31.56
CA THR A 264 13.91 3.92 -30.79
C THR A 264 13.53 2.56 -30.24
N GLY A 265 12.25 2.18 -30.28
CA GLY A 265 11.77 0.88 -29.78
C GLY A 265 11.75 0.73 -28.24
N ASP A 266 12.44 1.61 -27.50
CA ASP A 266 12.49 1.56 -26.03
C ASP A 266 11.18 2.02 -25.36
N ILE A 267 10.40 2.85 -26.04
CA ILE A 267 9.10 3.34 -25.53
C ILE A 267 8.12 2.19 -25.23
N TYR A 268 8.18 1.10 -26.01
CA TYR A 268 7.34 -0.08 -25.79
C TYR A 268 7.60 -0.73 -24.43
N TRP A 269 8.87 -0.86 -24.03
CA TRP A 269 9.23 -1.46 -22.75
C TRP A 269 8.86 -0.55 -21.57
N GLN A 270 8.95 0.77 -21.73
CA GLN A 270 8.50 1.74 -20.74
C GLN A 270 6.98 1.63 -20.52
N PHE A 271 6.20 1.55 -21.60
CA PHE A 271 4.75 1.34 -21.52
C PHE A 271 4.36 0.01 -20.89
N ILE A 272 5.05 -1.08 -21.23
CA ILE A 272 4.80 -2.38 -20.60
C ILE A 272 5.10 -2.30 -19.10
N THR A 273 6.21 -1.68 -18.70
CA THR A 273 6.59 -1.49 -17.29
C THR A 273 5.53 -0.69 -16.54
N PHE A 274 5.06 0.41 -17.14
CA PHE A 274 3.95 1.22 -16.61
C PHE A 274 2.65 0.42 -16.46
N ALA A 275 2.27 -0.33 -17.49
CA ALA A 275 1.07 -1.16 -17.48
C ALA A 275 1.15 -2.26 -16.39
N LEU A 276 2.31 -2.89 -16.23
CA LEU A 276 2.55 -3.86 -15.15
C LEU A 276 2.47 -3.22 -13.77
N ALA A 277 3.02 -2.00 -13.59
CA ALA A 277 2.91 -1.26 -12.34
C ALA A 277 1.44 -0.95 -12.01
N ILE A 278 0.66 -0.45 -12.97
CA ILE A 278 -0.78 -0.21 -12.79
C ILE A 278 -1.50 -1.52 -12.46
N ALA A 279 -1.26 -2.57 -13.22
CA ALA A 279 -1.90 -3.87 -13.02
C ALA A 279 -1.61 -4.44 -11.63
N HIS A 280 -0.39 -4.29 -11.12
CA HIS A 280 -0.02 -4.68 -9.75
C HIS A 280 -0.84 -3.95 -8.68
N HIS A 281 -0.98 -2.62 -8.79
CA HIS A 281 -1.77 -1.83 -7.85
C HIS A 281 -3.26 -2.17 -7.95
N LEU A 282 -3.80 -2.28 -9.17
CA LEU A 282 -5.20 -2.63 -9.42
C LEU A 282 -5.55 -4.02 -8.89
N LEU A 283 -4.72 -5.03 -9.15
CA LEU A 283 -4.97 -6.38 -8.65
C LEU A 283 -4.84 -6.47 -7.13
N THR A 284 -3.97 -5.65 -6.50
CA THR A 284 -3.93 -5.53 -5.04
C THR A 284 -5.25 -4.99 -4.47
N MET A 285 -5.83 -3.98 -5.11
CA MET A 285 -7.14 -3.45 -4.73
C MET A 285 -8.26 -4.47 -4.96
N LEU A 286 -8.26 -5.14 -6.11
CA LEU A 286 -9.26 -6.15 -6.44
C LEU A 286 -9.18 -7.35 -5.49
N ASN A 287 -7.98 -7.76 -5.08
CA ASN A 287 -7.78 -8.81 -4.09
C ASN A 287 -8.51 -8.48 -2.77
N LEU A 288 -8.34 -7.24 -2.27
CA LEU A 288 -9.06 -6.77 -1.09
C LEU A 288 -10.57 -6.70 -1.33
N ILE A 289 -11.02 -6.17 -2.47
CA ILE A 289 -12.45 -6.12 -2.79
C ILE A 289 -13.05 -7.52 -2.79
N PHE A 290 -12.41 -8.51 -3.43
CA PHE A 290 -12.92 -9.88 -3.47
C PHE A 290 -12.88 -10.56 -2.12
N TYR A 291 -11.86 -10.28 -1.30
CA TYR A 291 -11.78 -10.73 0.09
C TYR A 291 -12.93 -10.18 0.94
N PHE A 292 -13.10 -8.86 0.99
CA PHE A 292 -14.19 -8.22 1.75
C PHE A 292 -15.58 -8.49 1.16
N ARG A 293 -15.66 -8.85 -0.13
CA ARG A 293 -16.89 -9.35 -0.80
C ARG A 293 -17.01 -10.86 -0.81
N GLY A 294 -16.11 -11.62 -0.17
CA GLY A 294 -16.22 -13.07 0.00
C GLY A 294 -16.56 -13.80 -1.30
N SER A 295 -16.04 -13.31 -2.43
CA SER A 295 -16.48 -13.76 -3.75
C SER A 295 -15.61 -14.91 -4.25
N GLY A 296 -16.22 -16.03 -4.65
CA GLY A 296 -15.47 -17.20 -5.14
C GLY A 296 -14.52 -17.78 -4.09
N LYS A 297 -13.27 -18.07 -4.48
CA LYS A 297 -12.26 -18.63 -3.57
C LYS A 297 -11.95 -17.74 -2.36
N TRP A 298 -12.09 -16.42 -2.50
CA TRP A 298 -11.94 -15.48 -1.39
C TRP A 298 -12.99 -15.63 -0.28
N GLY A 299 -14.15 -16.21 -0.58
CA GLY A 299 -15.16 -16.55 0.44
C GLY A 299 -15.02 -17.98 0.99
N VAL A 300 -14.50 -18.91 0.17
CA VAL A 300 -14.38 -20.34 0.54
C VAL A 300 -13.11 -20.64 1.32
N GLU A 301 -11.98 -20.13 0.85
CA GLU A 301 -10.66 -20.26 1.47
C GLU A 301 -10.30 -19.00 2.29
N GLY A 302 -11.13 -17.96 2.24
CA GLY A 302 -11.06 -16.81 3.13
C GLY A 302 -9.75 -16.03 3.01
N TYR A 303 -9.19 -15.70 4.17
CA TYR A 303 -7.98 -14.89 4.29
C TYR A 303 -6.72 -15.59 3.75
N GLU A 304 -6.64 -16.92 3.90
CA GLU A 304 -5.49 -17.69 3.42
C GLU A 304 -5.29 -17.51 1.90
N PHE A 305 -6.38 -17.62 1.13
CA PHE A 305 -6.32 -17.42 -0.31
C PHE A 305 -5.97 -15.97 -0.68
N CYS A 306 -6.52 -15.00 0.04
CA CYS A 306 -6.19 -13.58 -0.13
C CYS A 306 -4.67 -13.34 0.00
N GLU A 307 -4.04 -13.92 1.01
CA GLU A 307 -2.59 -13.82 1.26
C GLU A 307 -1.76 -14.56 0.22
N LYS A 308 -2.14 -15.81 -0.12
CA LYS A 308 -1.45 -16.59 -1.17
C LYS A 308 -1.50 -15.89 -2.51
N PHE A 309 -2.67 -15.35 -2.89
CA PHE A 309 -2.84 -14.61 -4.13
C PHE A 309 -2.00 -13.33 -4.12
N HIS A 310 -1.99 -12.58 -3.02
CA HIS A 310 -1.15 -11.39 -2.90
C HIS A 310 0.34 -11.70 -3.04
N ASN A 311 0.82 -12.73 -2.36
CA ASN A 311 2.24 -13.09 -2.40
C ASN A 311 2.65 -13.55 -3.81
N LEU A 312 1.81 -14.36 -4.47
CA LEU A 312 2.06 -14.81 -5.84
C LEU A 312 1.98 -13.66 -6.86
N GLN A 313 0.94 -12.82 -6.81
CA GLN A 313 0.84 -11.70 -7.74
C GLN A 313 2.03 -10.76 -7.58
N SER A 314 2.42 -10.45 -6.34
CA SER A 314 3.49 -9.50 -6.08
C SER A 314 4.81 -10.02 -6.63
N PHE A 315 5.07 -11.31 -6.44
CA PHE A 315 6.19 -11.98 -7.08
C PHE A 315 6.16 -11.83 -8.60
N VAL A 316 5.06 -12.20 -9.26
CA VAL A 316 4.96 -12.15 -10.74
C VAL A 316 5.22 -10.74 -11.28
N PHE A 317 4.63 -9.70 -10.69
CA PHE A 317 4.83 -8.33 -11.15
C PHE A 317 6.24 -7.82 -10.87
N LYS A 318 6.80 -8.10 -9.70
CA LYS A 318 8.19 -7.75 -9.36
C LYS A 318 9.16 -8.39 -10.34
N GLN A 319 8.98 -9.68 -10.64
CA GLN A 319 9.78 -10.41 -11.64
C GLN A 319 9.69 -9.74 -13.00
N GLY A 320 8.48 -9.52 -13.52
CA GLY A 320 8.26 -8.91 -14.83
C GLY A 320 8.94 -7.55 -14.97
N ILE A 321 8.70 -6.67 -14.00
CA ILE A 321 9.27 -5.31 -13.97
C ILE A 321 10.80 -5.36 -13.86
N THR A 322 11.34 -6.19 -12.97
CA THR A 322 12.80 -6.29 -12.76
C THR A 322 13.52 -6.76 -14.01
N TRP A 323 13.00 -7.79 -14.67
CA TRP A 323 13.62 -8.31 -15.88
C TRP A 323 13.50 -7.35 -17.06
N ILE A 324 12.39 -6.60 -17.17
CA ILE A 324 12.27 -5.55 -18.19
C ILE A 324 13.31 -4.45 -17.95
N ILE A 325 13.46 -3.94 -16.73
CA ILE A 325 14.45 -2.89 -16.40
C ILE A 325 15.89 -3.37 -16.67
N ILE A 326 16.20 -4.62 -16.29
CA ILE A 326 17.52 -5.21 -16.56
C ILE A 326 17.76 -5.37 -18.06
N TRP A 327 16.71 -5.68 -18.83
CA TRP A 327 16.77 -5.85 -20.28
C TRP A 327 16.92 -4.53 -21.02
N THR A 328 16.12 -3.52 -20.69
CA THR A 328 16.19 -2.18 -21.30
C THR A 328 17.52 -1.50 -21.03
N GLY A 329 18.12 -1.75 -19.86
CA GLY A 329 19.48 -1.30 -19.57
C GLY A 329 20.57 -1.93 -20.46
N ARG A 330 20.25 -2.78 -21.44
CA ARG A 330 21.20 -3.36 -22.41
C ARG A 330 21.15 -2.73 -23.80
N THR A 331 20.08 -2.02 -24.15
CA THR A 331 19.76 -1.64 -25.54
C THR A 331 20.08 -0.18 -25.89
N THR A 332 20.72 0.55 -24.97
CA THR A 332 21.26 1.90 -25.22
C THR A 332 22.78 1.86 -25.24
#